data_AF-A0A7G9FPU3-F1
#
_entry.id   AF-A0A7G9FPU3-F1
#
_cell.length_a   1.000
_cell.length_b   1.000
_cell.length_c   1.000
_cell.angle_alpha   90.00
_cell.angle_beta   90.00
_cell.angle_gamma   90.00
#
_symmetry.space_group_name_H-M   'P 1'
#
loop_
_entity.id
_entity.type
_entity.pdbx_description
1 polymer ?
#
loop_
_entity_poly.entity_id
_entity_poly.type
_entity_poly.pdbx_seq_one_letter_code
_entity_poly.pdbx_strand_id
1 'polypeptide(L)'
;MGKSYVIEGQYKNNKIDYGNTRIWIKCEPYSQTMNKLSISSYTVIDESNKDQYSFWKGALGVALFGGFGAIAGVGGKKSNEYLVAVEWKDGEKSLLSLDEDAYKVFVKSMF
;
A
#
# COMPACT_ATOMS: atom_id res chain seq x y z
N MET A 1 14.46 5.66 7.36
CA MET A 1 13.39 5.72 6.34
C MET A 1 12.98 4.30 6.02
N GLY A 2 11.73 3.96 6.30
CA GLY A 2 11.16 2.71 5.82
C GLY A 2 11.12 2.70 4.30
N LYS A 3 11.03 1.52 3.71
CA LYS A 3 10.97 1.37 2.25
C LYS A 3 9.51 1.23 1.85
N SER A 4 8.90 2.34 1.42
CA SER A 4 7.54 2.33 0.87
C SER A 4 7.58 2.17 -0.65
N TYR A 5 6.80 1.25 -1.21
CA TYR A 5 6.77 0.96 -2.66
C TYR A 5 5.50 0.22 -3.07
N VAL A 6 5.23 0.18 -4.38
CA VAL A 6 4.12 -0.57 -4.97
C VAL A 6 4.54 -2.01 -5.22
N ILE A 7 3.89 -2.94 -4.54
CA ILE A 7 4.20 -4.37 -4.61
C ILE A 7 3.61 -4.98 -5.89
N GLU A 8 2.36 -4.66 -6.20
CA GLU A 8 1.62 -5.22 -7.33
C GLU A 8 0.62 -4.22 -7.92
N GLY A 9 0.19 -4.46 -9.16
CA GLY A 9 -0.81 -3.64 -9.86
C GLY A 9 -0.24 -2.43 -10.60
N GLN A 10 -1.06 -1.39 -10.78
CA GLN A 10 -0.63 -0.16 -11.46
C GLN A 10 0.54 0.46 -10.71
N TYR A 11 1.56 0.92 -11.44
CA TYR A 11 2.80 1.45 -10.89
C TYR A 11 3.67 0.45 -10.11
N LYS A 12 3.52 -0.87 -10.33
CA LYS A 12 4.35 -1.91 -9.72
C LYS A 12 5.85 -1.59 -9.77
N ASN A 13 6.55 -1.91 -8.68
CA ASN A 13 7.99 -1.68 -8.44
C ASN A 13 8.40 -0.21 -8.29
N ASN A 14 7.46 0.74 -8.38
CA ASN A 14 7.79 2.14 -8.16
C ASN A 14 7.86 2.45 -6.66
N LYS A 15 8.78 3.36 -6.32
CA LYS A 15 8.93 3.86 -4.95
C LYS A 15 7.81 4.81 -4.60
N ILE A 16 7.44 4.80 -3.32
CA ILE A 16 6.49 5.74 -2.74
C ILE A 16 7.29 6.69 -1.85
N ASP A 17 7.22 7.98 -2.18
CA ASP A 17 7.82 9.05 -1.41
C ASP A 17 6.73 9.88 -0.73
N TYR A 18 7.09 10.53 0.36
CA TYR A 18 6.18 11.39 1.10
C TYR A 18 6.92 12.62 1.66
N GLY A 19 6.17 13.71 1.79
CA GLY A 19 6.52 14.88 2.60
C GLY A 19 5.51 15.04 3.73
N ASN A 20 5.46 16.21 4.36
CA ASN A 20 4.59 16.44 5.52
C ASN A 20 3.08 16.30 5.23
N THR A 21 2.65 16.61 4.01
CA THR A 21 1.22 16.71 3.64
C THR A 21 0.87 15.99 2.34
N ARG A 22 1.85 15.41 1.66
CA ARG A 22 1.67 14.78 0.35
C ARG A 22 2.43 13.48 0.30
N ILE A 23 1.84 12.50 -0.37
CA ILE A 23 2.45 11.22 -0.67
C ILE A 23 2.25 10.93 -2.16
N TRP A 24 3.25 10.38 -2.83
CA TRP A 24 3.21 10.14 -4.27
C TRP A 24 4.05 8.93 -4.67
N ILE A 25 3.67 8.32 -5.79
CA ILE A 25 4.45 7.29 -6.45
C ILE A 25 5.41 7.97 -7.43
N LYS A 26 6.69 7.59 -7.37
CA LYS A 26 7.71 7.96 -8.35
C LYS A 26 7.56 7.11 -9.61
N CYS A 27 6.69 7.54 -10.51
CA CYS A 27 6.65 7.09 -11.91
C CYS A 27 7.34 8.11 -12.82
N GLU A 28 7.81 7.63 -13.98
CA GLU A 28 8.38 8.47 -15.04
C GLU A 28 7.38 8.53 -16.20
N PRO A 29 7.19 9.70 -16.86
CA PRO A 29 7.87 10.98 -16.62
C PRO A 29 7.20 11.87 -15.55
N TYR A 30 6.12 11.41 -14.91
CA TYR A 30 5.35 12.17 -13.93
C TYR A 30 5.13 11.39 -12.65
N SER A 31 5.10 12.08 -11.50
CA SER A 31 4.70 11.48 -10.22
C SER A 31 3.19 11.36 -10.08
N GLN A 32 2.70 10.22 -9.58
CA GLN A 32 1.29 10.04 -9.24
C GLN A 32 1.06 10.39 -7.78
N THR A 33 0.41 11.54 -7.52
CA THR A 33 0.02 11.91 -6.15
C THR A 33 -1.09 10.98 -5.66
N MET A 34 -1.00 10.51 -4.41
CA MET A 34 -2.02 9.67 -3.78
C MET A 34 -2.87 10.50 -2.82
N ASN A 35 -4.10 10.82 -3.23
CA ASN A 35 -5.09 11.54 -2.43
C ASN A 35 -6.52 11.15 -2.84
N LYS A 36 -7.54 11.75 -2.21
CA LYS A 36 -8.96 11.52 -2.55
C LYS A 36 -9.36 11.89 -4.00
N LEU A 37 -8.53 12.63 -4.72
CA LEU A 37 -8.77 12.96 -6.13
C LEU A 37 -8.29 11.87 -7.07
N SER A 38 -7.27 11.09 -6.68
CA SER A 38 -6.70 10.00 -7.49
C SER A 38 -7.20 8.61 -7.09
N ILE A 39 -7.59 8.43 -5.82
CA ILE A 39 -7.99 7.14 -5.26
C ILE A 39 -9.50 7.14 -5.03
N SER A 40 -10.16 6.09 -5.50
CA SER A 40 -11.60 5.83 -5.32
C SER A 40 -11.88 5.19 -3.97
N SER A 41 -11.11 4.16 -3.62
CA SER A 41 -11.23 3.46 -2.35
C SER A 41 -9.89 2.85 -1.93
N TYR A 42 -9.74 2.59 -0.63
CA TYR A 42 -8.60 1.84 -0.12
C TYR A 42 -9.02 0.90 1.02
N THR A 43 -8.27 -0.17 1.20
CA THR A 43 -8.43 -1.10 2.32
C THR A 43 -7.07 -1.44 2.89
N VAL A 44 -6.95 -1.37 4.22
CA VAL A 44 -5.77 -1.85 4.93
C VAL A 44 -5.94 -3.34 5.16
N ILE A 45 -4.95 -4.13 4.74
CA ILE A 45 -4.99 -5.59 4.82
C ILE A 45 -4.27 -6.05 6.09
N ASP A 46 -4.93 -6.90 6.86
CA ASP A 46 -4.38 -7.57 8.03
C ASP A 46 -4.88 -9.02 8.12
N GLU A 47 -4.52 -9.71 9.21
CA GLU A 47 -4.91 -11.11 9.44
C GLU A 47 -6.43 -11.35 9.49
N SER A 48 -7.21 -10.35 9.92
CA SER A 48 -8.65 -10.46 10.13
C SER A 48 -9.46 -10.36 8.83
N ASN A 49 -8.91 -9.70 7.80
CA ASN A 49 -9.63 -9.42 6.55
C ASN A 49 -8.97 -10.02 5.30
N LYS A 50 -7.90 -10.82 5.46
CA LYS A 50 -7.14 -11.46 4.36
C LYS A 50 -8.00 -12.25 3.36
N ASP A 51 -9.12 -12.82 3.81
CA ASP A 51 -9.97 -13.66 2.98
C ASP A 51 -10.90 -12.84 2.07
N GLN A 52 -11.15 -11.58 2.43
CA GLN A 52 -11.98 -10.64 1.67
C GLN A 52 -11.27 -10.15 0.41
N TYR A 53 -9.93 -10.18 0.40
CA TYR A 53 -9.12 -9.74 -0.74
C TYR A 53 -8.79 -10.90 -1.70
N SER A 54 -9.79 -11.75 -1.97
CA SER A 54 -9.62 -12.96 -2.79
C SER A 54 -9.13 -12.69 -4.22
N PHE A 55 -9.50 -11.54 -4.79
CA PHE A 55 -9.00 -11.05 -6.09
C PHE A 55 -7.47 -10.92 -6.13
N TRP A 56 -6.86 -10.62 -4.98
CA TRP A 56 -5.42 -10.48 -4.84
C TRP A 56 -4.75 -11.73 -4.26
N LYS A 57 -5.46 -12.83 -3.96
CA LYS A 57 -4.86 -14.05 -3.37
C LYS A 57 -3.69 -14.61 -4.20
N GLY A 58 -3.74 -14.48 -5.53
CA GLY A 58 -2.64 -14.89 -6.41
C GLY A 58 -1.38 -14.04 -6.26
N ALA A 59 -1.53 -12.75 -6.00
CA ALA A 59 -0.44 -11.80 -5.74
C ALA A 59 0.05 -11.86 -4.28
N LEU A 60 -0.89 -11.94 -3.33
CA LEU A 60 -0.66 -11.96 -1.89
C LEU A 60 -0.09 -13.30 -1.41
N GLY A 61 -0.41 -14.41 -2.08
CA GLY A 61 -0.02 -15.77 -1.68
C GLY A 61 1.47 -16.06 -1.68
N VAL A 62 2.28 -15.25 -2.37
CA VAL A 62 3.76 -15.33 -2.37
C VAL A 62 4.38 -14.17 -1.57
N ALA A 63 3.81 -12.96 -1.63
CA ALA A 63 4.37 -11.78 -0.95
C ALA A 63 4.21 -11.82 0.59
N LEU A 64 3.09 -12.32 1.10
CA LEU A 64 2.82 -12.44 2.55
C LEU A 64 3.60 -13.57 3.23
N PHE A 65 4.08 -14.58 2.50
CA PHE A 65 4.74 -15.75 3.10
C PHE A 65 6.17 -15.99 2.60
N GLY A 66 6.65 -15.25 1.58
CA GLY A 66 7.96 -15.48 0.95
C GLY A 66 8.94 -14.30 0.95
N GLY A 67 8.54 -13.07 1.32
CA GLY A 67 9.46 -11.91 1.26
C GLY A 67 9.14 -10.72 2.16
N PHE A 68 7.86 -10.48 2.46
CA PHE A 68 7.39 -9.42 3.38
C PHE A 68 6.63 -10.01 4.57
N GLY A 69 6.89 -11.28 4.88
CA GLY A 69 6.02 -12.15 5.67
C GLY A 69 6.07 -12.02 7.18
N ALA A 70 6.10 -10.79 7.70
CA ALA A 70 5.92 -10.54 9.13
C ALA A 70 5.04 -9.30 9.40
N ILE A 71 4.11 -8.97 8.49
CA ILE A 71 3.30 -7.76 8.64
C ILE A 71 2.09 -7.94 9.58
N ALA A 72 1.78 -9.15 10.01
CA ALA A 72 0.81 -9.35 11.08
C ALA A 72 1.42 -10.29 12.13
N GLY A 73 1.56 -9.74 13.33
CA GLY A 73 2.24 -10.40 14.42
C GLY A 73 1.38 -11.49 15.02
N VAL A 74 1.75 -12.74 14.77
CA VAL A 74 1.52 -13.81 15.74
C VAL A 74 2.38 -13.47 16.98
N GLY A 75 1.79 -12.77 17.96
CA GLY A 75 2.43 -12.49 19.26
C GLY A 75 2.72 -11.04 19.64
N GLY A 76 2.11 -10.03 19.01
CA GLY A 76 2.04 -8.67 19.60
C GLY A 76 3.21 -7.71 19.35
N LYS A 77 4.11 -7.98 18.38
CA LYS A 77 4.99 -6.93 17.83
C LYS A 77 4.29 -6.24 16.66
N LYS A 78 4.07 -4.91 16.78
CA LYS A 78 3.62 -4.06 15.67
C LYS A 78 4.60 -4.24 14.50
N SER A 79 4.10 -4.63 13.34
CA SER A 79 4.86 -4.52 12.11
C SER A 79 5.06 -3.04 11.79
N ASN A 80 6.24 -2.68 11.31
CA ASN A 80 6.56 -1.30 10.90
C ASN A 80 6.02 -0.97 9.49
N GLU A 81 5.22 -1.86 8.91
CA GLU A 81 4.78 -1.81 7.52
C GLU A 81 3.27 -2.09 7.44
N TYR A 82 2.59 -1.37 6.56
CA TYR A 82 1.15 -1.44 6.30
C TYR A 82 0.93 -1.88 4.87
N LEU A 83 0.14 -2.94 4.69
CA LEU A 83 -0.33 -3.35 3.37
C LEU A 83 -1.64 -2.64 3.06
N VAL A 84 -1.63 -1.83 2.00
CA VAL A 84 -2.80 -1.05 1.60
C VAL A 84 -3.15 -1.39 0.16
N ALA A 85 -4.32 -1.98 -0.05
CA ALA A 85 -4.89 -2.09 -1.38
C ALA A 85 -5.62 -0.80 -1.74
N VAL A 86 -5.40 -0.32 -2.95
CA VAL A 86 -6.03 0.89 -3.50
C VAL A 86 -6.72 0.57 -4.82
N GLU A 87 -7.88 1.19 -5.02
CA GLU A 87 -8.54 1.30 -6.31
C GLU A 87 -8.48 2.75 -6.76
N TRP A 88 -7.90 2.97 -7.94
CA TRP A 88 -7.72 4.29 -8.54
C TRP A 88 -9.02 4.76 -9.21
N LYS A 89 -9.11 6.05 -9.53
CA LYS A 89 -10.30 6.60 -10.21
C LYS A 89 -10.47 6.15 -11.66
N ASP A 90 -9.41 5.65 -12.28
CA ASP A 90 -9.45 5.01 -13.60
C ASP A 90 -9.90 3.54 -13.54
N GLY A 91 -10.15 3.00 -12.33
CA GLY A 91 -10.59 1.62 -12.11
C GLY A 91 -9.44 0.61 -11.98
N GLU A 92 -8.20 1.03 -12.23
CA GLU A 92 -7.03 0.22 -11.98
C GLU A 92 -6.82 0.04 -10.48
N LYS A 93 -5.96 -0.92 -10.10
CA LYS A 93 -5.72 -1.24 -8.69
C LYS A 93 -4.25 -1.47 -8.40
N SER A 94 -3.85 -1.17 -7.17
CA SER A 94 -2.48 -1.42 -6.69
C SER A 94 -2.47 -1.95 -5.26
N LEU A 95 -1.42 -2.71 -4.95
CA LEU A 95 -1.08 -3.12 -3.60
C LEU A 95 0.18 -2.37 -3.16
N LEU A 96 0.07 -1.63 -2.07
CA LEU A 96 1.13 -0.80 -1.51
C LEU A 96 1.71 -1.45 -0.26
N SER A 97 3.04 -1.38 -0.10
CA SER A 97 3.69 -1.51 1.20
C SER A 97 4.11 -0.11 1.66
N LEU A 98 3.59 0.32 2.81
CA LEU A 98 3.86 1.64 3.39
C LEU A 98 4.49 1.48 4.76
N ASP A 99 5.57 2.18 5.03
CA ASP A 99 6.05 2.33 6.41
C ASP A 99 5.08 3.18 7.25
N GLU A 100 5.28 3.18 8.58
CA GLU A 100 4.39 3.87 9.51
C GLU A 100 4.19 5.36 9.20
N ASP A 101 5.25 6.07 8.79
CA ASP A 101 5.19 7.50 8.51
C ASP A 101 4.49 7.78 7.18
N ALA A 102 4.82 7.00 6.14
CA ALA A 102 4.14 7.05 4.85
C ALA A 102 2.63 6.74 5.01
N TYR A 103 2.27 5.74 5.81
CA TYR A 103 0.87 5.40 6.09
C TYR A 103 0.11 6.53 6.77
N LYS A 104 0.71 7.19 7.77
CA LYS A 104 0.09 8.37 8.42
C LYS A 104 -0.19 9.49 7.42
N VAL A 105 0.76 9.77 6.52
CA VAL A 105 0.56 10.80 5.47
C VAL A 105 -0.47 10.36 4.44
N PHE A 106 -0.49 9.08 4.08
CA PHE A 106 -1.48 8.49 3.19
C PHE A 106 -2.90 8.68 3.72
N VAL A 107 -3.17 8.24 4.96
CA VAL A 107 -4.49 8.38 5.59
C VAL A 107 -4.93 9.84 5.64
N LYS A 108 -4.03 10.75 6.03
CA LYS A 108 -4.30 12.20 6.03
C LYS A 108 -4.66 12.73 4.64
N SER A 109 -4.06 12.19 3.58
CA SER A 109 -4.31 12.62 2.18
C SER A 109 -5.64 12.13 1.61
N MET A 110 -6.35 11.26 2.33
CA MET A 110 -7.68 10.75 1.94
C MET A 110 -8.85 11.59 2.45
N PHE A 111 -8.62 12.54 3.37
CA PHE A 111 -9.63 13.47 3.90
C PHE A 111 -9.52 14.85 3.21
#